data_AF-A0A8E2E656-F1
#
_entry.id   AF-A0A8E2E656-F1
#
_cell.length_a   1.000
_cell.length_b   1.000
_cell.length_c   1.000
_cell.angle_alpha   90.00
_cell.angle_beta   90.00
_cell.angle_gamma   90.00
#
_symmetry.space_group_name_H-M   'P 1'
#
loop_
_entity.id
_entity.type
_entity.pdbx_description
1 polymer ?
#
loop_
_entity_poly.entity_id
_entity_poly.type
_entity_poly.pdbx_seq_one_letter_code
_entity_poly.pdbx_strand_id
1 'polypeptide(L)'
;MAPQPNPSPDLTTLPAELLLYIIDDLRPDDFVTFALAAYPLLRRHGLVPPLSNTMFQQLVNMAPGPTLFPNWPLPIELTDQILRYLSPQDMIWFIFTHRKLFASYIANLSSETVQVLRRACLPD
;
A
#
# COMPACT_ATOMS: atom_id res chain seq x y z
N MET A 1 31.01 -26.69 18.87
CA MET A 1 30.43 -25.34 18.92
C MET A 1 29.58 -25.21 17.67
N ALA A 2 28.25 -25.35 17.77
CA ALA A 2 27.37 -25.23 16.61
C ALA A 2 27.30 -23.76 16.19
N PRO A 3 27.30 -23.42 14.89
CA PRO A 3 27.10 -22.04 14.46
C PRO A 3 25.71 -21.58 14.91
N GLN A 4 25.64 -20.44 15.60
CA GLN A 4 24.35 -19.84 15.91
C GLN A 4 23.65 -19.47 14.59
N PRO A 5 22.33 -19.70 14.47
CA PRO A 5 21.59 -19.23 13.31
C PRO A 5 21.70 -17.71 13.28
N ASN A 6 22.29 -17.17 12.21
CA ASN A 6 22.25 -15.73 11.98
C ASN A 6 20.78 -15.30 12.06
N PRO A 7 20.42 -14.29 12.87
CA PRO A 7 19.06 -13.78 12.86
C PRO A 7 18.74 -13.36 11.44
N SER A 8 17.69 -13.95 10.86
CA SER A 8 17.18 -13.54 9.56
C SER A 8 16.90 -12.05 9.63
N PRO A 9 17.44 -11.22 8.72
CA PRO A 9 17.18 -9.79 8.74
C PRO A 9 15.67 -9.57 8.60
N ASP A 10 15.08 -8.89 9.59
CA ASP A 10 13.66 -8.58 9.60
C ASP A 10 13.43 -7.25 8.88
N LEU A 11 12.55 -7.27 7.88
CA LEU A 11 12.10 -6.08 7.15
C LEU A 11 11.62 -4.97 8.10
N THR A 12 11.07 -5.32 9.27
CA THR A 12 10.57 -4.32 10.25
C THR A 12 11.67 -3.46 10.89
N THR A 13 12.93 -3.87 10.77
CA THR A 13 14.09 -3.17 11.32
C THR A 13 14.77 -2.24 10.30
N LEU A 14 14.31 -2.24 9.05
CA LEU A 14 14.89 -1.41 8.01
C LEU A 14 14.58 0.08 8.26
N PRO A 15 15.58 0.95 8.06
CA PRO A 15 15.36 2.39 8.07
C PRO A 15 14.57 2.84 6.84
N ALA A 16 13.94 4.01 6.92
CA ALA A 16 13.02 4.53 5.90
C ALA A 16 13.69 4.67 4.52
N GLU A 17 14.97 5.05 4.50
CA GLU A 17 15.76 5.27 3.29
C GLU A 17 15.95 3.98 2.49
N LEU A 18 16.14 2.85 3.16
CA LEU A 18 16.26 1.55 2.49
C LEU A 18 14.90 1.05 2.00
N LEU A 19 13.82 1.33 2.73
CA LEU A 19 12.46 1.03 2.27
C LEU A 19 12.12 1.85 1.02
N LEU A 20 12.49 3.13 0.99
CA LEU A 20 12.34 3.98 -0.19
C LEU A 20 13.13 3.45 -1.38
N TYR A 21 14.38 3.04 -1.17
CA TYR A 21 15.19 2.46 -2.24
C TYR A 21 14.56 1.21 -2.85
N ILE A 22 13.91 0.37 -2.02
CA ILE A 22 13.14 -0.78 -2.51
C ILE A 22 11.93 -0.30 -3.31
N ILE A 23 11.16 0.64 -2.77
CA ILE A 23 9.95 1.18 -3.40
C ILE A 23 10.22 1.81 -4.76
N ASP A 24 11.33 2.55 -4.91
CA ASP A 24 11.71 3.23 -6.15
C ASP A 24 11.97 2.25 -7.32
N ASP A 25 12.34 1.00 -7.01
CA ASP A 25 12.56 -0.05 -8.00
C ASP A 25 11.27 -0.84 -8.35
N LEU A 26 10.20 -0.64 -7.58
CA LEU A 26 8.93 -1.33 -7.80
C LEU A 26 8.12 -0.65 -8.90
N ARG A 27 7.45 -1.47 -9.71
CA ARG A 27 6.36 -0.99 -10.56
C ARG A 27 5.16 -0.60 -9.68
N PRO A 28 4.27 0.30 -10.14
CA PRO A 28 3.14 0.75 -9.32
C PRO A 28 2.26 -0.39 -8.78
N ASP A 29 2.01 -1.43 -9.57
CA ASP A 29 1.25 -2.63 -9.19
C ASP A 29 1.94 -3.42 -8.07
N ASP A 30 3.25 -3.62 -8.21
CA ASP A 30 4.07 -4.31 -7.21
C ASP A 30 4.15 -3.50 -5.92
N PHE A 31 4.30 -2.17 -6.02
CA PHE A 31 4.32 -1.27 -4.87
C PHE A 31 3.00 -1.29 -4.11
N VAL A 32 1.85 -1.24 -4.78
CA VAL A 32 0.54 -1.32 -4.12
C VAL A 32 0.41 -2.61 -3.33
N THR A 33 0.80 -3.73 -3.94
CA THR A 33 0.75 -5.04 -3.29
C THR A 33 1.65 -5.08 -2.06
N PHE A 34 2.91 -4.63 -2.21
CA PHE A 34 3.87 -4.52 -1.13
C PHE A 34 3.36 -3.60 0.00
N ALA A 35 2.80 -2.45 -0.36
CA ALA A 35 2.34 -1.44 0.58
C ALA A 35 1.18 -1.94 1.44
N LEU A 36 0.29 -2.76 0.88
CA LEU A 36 -0.79 -3.39 1.64
C LEU A 36 -0.28 -4.47 2.60
N ALA A 37 0.68 -5.28 2.15
CA ALA A 37 1.26 -6.35 2.97
C ALA A 37 2.12 -5.80 4.11
N ALA A 38 2.92 -4.76 3.85
CA ALA A 38 3.82 -4.11 4.80
C ALA A 38 3.22 -2.82 5.39
N TYR A 39 1.90 -2.64 5.32
CA TYR A 39 1.25 -1.37 5.65
C TYR A 39 1.61 -0.78 7.02
N PRO A 40 1.66 -1.55 8.13
CA PRO A 40 2.03 -1.00 9.44
C PRO A 40 3.46 -0.46 9.46
N LEU A 41 4.39 -1.15 8.80
CA LEU A 41 5.78 -0.75 8.70
C LEU A 41 5.91 0.55 7.90
N LEU A 42 5.31 0.60 6.72
CA LEU A 42 5.36 1.80 5.88
C LEU A 42 4.67 2.99 6.54
N ARG A 43 3.56 2.75 7.27
CA ARG A 43 2.85 3.79 8.03
C ARG A 43 3.73 4.38 9.12
N ARG A 44 4.50 3.55 9.84
CA ARG A 44 5.43 4.00 10.88
C ARG A 44 6.50 4.95 10.32
N HIS A 45 6.92 4.75 9.07
CA HIS A 45 7.89 5.60 8.39
C HIS A 45 7.25 6.73 7.57
N GLY A 46 5.92 6.89 7.61
CA GLY A 46 5.22 7.94 6.85
C GLY A 46 5.21 7.72 5.34
N LEU A 47 5.45 6.50 4.87
CA LEU A 47 5.53 6.16 3.44
C LEU A 47 4.17 5.80 2.82
N VAL A 48 3.14 5.64 3.65
CA VAL A 48 1.75 5.43 3.23
C VAL A 48 0.83 6.34 4.06
N PRO A 49 -0.32 6.77 3.52
CA PRO A 49 -1.25 7.62 4.26
C PRO A 49 -1.83 6.85 5.45
N PRO A 50 -2.33 7.53 6.50
CA PRO A 50 -3.05 6.85 7.58
C PRO A 50 -4.36 6.25 7.08
N LEU A 51 -4.65 5.00 7.47
CA LEU A 51 -5.92 4.34 7.17
C LEU A 51 -6.97 4.75 8.19
N SER A 52 -8.02 5.47 7.78
CA SER A 52 -9.19 5.66 8.63
C SER A 52 -10.07 4.39 8.62
N ASN A 53 -10.88 4.19 9.67
CA ASN A 53 -11.82 3.07 9.71
C ASN A 53 -12.82 3.12 8.53
N THR A 54 -13.21 4.33 8.10
CA THR A 54 -14.06 4.50 6.92
C THR A 54 -13.37 4.07 5.63
N MET A 55 -12.10 4.46 5.42
CA MET A 55 -11.31 4.03 4.26
C MET A 55 -11.06 2.51 4.28
N PHE A 56 -10.74 1.94 5.44
CA PHE A 56 -10.59 0.50 5.60
C PHE A 56 -11.86 -0.26 5.19
N GLN A 57 -13.02 0.16 5.71
CA GLN A 57 -14.30 -0.46 5.34
C GLN A 57 -14.63 -0.28 3.86
N GLN A 58 -14.28 0.86 3.26
CA GLN A 58 -14.46 1.09 1.82
C GLN A 58 -13.55 0.18 0.99
N LEU A 59 -12.28 0.02 1.37
CA LEU A 59 -11.33 -0.86 0.70
C LEU A 59 -11.74 -2.33 0.80
N VAL A 60 -12.08 -2.80 2.00
CA VAL A 60 -12.44 -4.21 2.24
C VAL A 60 -13.77 -4.58 1.58
N ASN A 61 -14.78 -3.72 1.68
CA ASN A 61 -16.09 -3.99 1.09
C ASN A 61 -16.18 -3.59 -0.39
N MET A 62 -15.10 -3.06 -0.96
CA MET A 62 -15.09 -2.36 -2.26
C MET A 62 -16.26 -1.36 -2.42
N ALA A 63 -16.68 -0.76 -1.30
CA ALA A 63 -17.85 0.11 -1.23
C ALA A 63 -17.53 1.49 -1.83
N PRO A 64 -18.52 2.19 -2.42
CA PRO A 64 -18.29 3.52 -2.97
C PRO A 64 -17.89 4.50 -1.87
N GLY A 65 -16.65 5.00 -1.93
CA GLY A 65 -16.18 6.13 -1.15
C GLY A 65 -16.40 7.47 -1.86
N PRO A 66 -16.09 8.60 -1.19
CA PRO A 66 -16.06 9.90 -1.86
C PRO A 66 -14.96 9.90 -2.92
N THR A 67 -15.35 9.82 -4.18
CA THR A 67 -14.42 9.82 -5.32
C THR A 67 -14.40 11.21 -5.93
N LEU A 68 -13.22 11.85 -5.99
CA LEU A 68 -13.05 13.11 -6.71
C LEU A 68 -13.24 12.92 -8.22
N PHE A 69 -12.87 11.74 -8.72
CA PHE A 69 -13.09 11.30 -10.10
C PHE A 69 -13.68 9.88 -10.10
N PRO A 70 -15.01 9.73 -10.14
CA PRO A 70 -15.66 8.40 -10.08
C PRO A 70 -15.27 7.46 -11.23
N ASN A 71 -14.79 8.01 -12.35
CA ASN A 71 -14.26 7.25 -13.48
C ASN A 71 -12.93 7.85 -13.91
N TRP A 72 -11.82 7.23 -13.50
CA TRP A 72 -10.51 7.58 -14.02
C TRP A 72 -10.46 7.29 -15.53
N PRO A 73 -10.22 8.30 -16.38
CA PRO A 73 -10.44 8.17 -17.82
C PRO A 73 -9.23 7.64 -18.59
N LEU A 74 -8.06 7.54 -17.94
CA LEU A 74 -6.83 7.19 -18.63
C LEU A 74 -6.62 5.67 -18.68
N PRO A 75 -6.01 5.16 -19.77
CA PRO A 75 -5.47 3.80 -19.81
C PRO A 75 -4.50 3.51 -18.68
N ILE A 76 -4.31 2.23 -18.36
CA ILE A 76 -3.47 1.80 -17.24
C ILE A 76 -2.01 2.21 -17.44
N GLU A 77 -1.52 2.24 -18.69
CA GLU A 77 -0.13 2.61 -19.01
C GLU A 77 0.16 4.09 -18.73
N LEU A 78 -0.78 4.97 -19.07
CA LEU A 78 -0.67 6.41 -18.75
C LEU A 78 -0.85 6.64 -17.25
N THR A 79 -1.69 5.84 -16.61
CA THR A 79 -1.87 5.86 -15.16
C THR A 79 -0.57 5.50 -14.46
N ASP A 80 0.07 4.40 -14.84
CA ASP A 80 1.37 3.97 -14.31
C ASP A 80 2.44 5.06 -14.49
N GLN A 81 2.47 5.72 -15.65
CA GLN A 81 3.37 6.86 -15.86
C GLN A 81 3.12 7.99 -14.88
N ILE A 82 1.86 8.36 -14.62
CA ILE A 82 1.52 9.39 -13.63
C ILE A 82 1.94 8.96 -12.23
N LEU A 83 1.61 7.72 -11.85
CA LEU A 83 1.92 7.17 -10.53
C LEU A 83 3.43 7.18 -10.25
N ARG A 84 4.28 6.90 -11.25
CA ARG A 84 5.75 6.94 -11.11
C ARG A 84 6.32 8.32 -10.71
N TYR A 85 5.57 9.40 -10.89
CA TYR A 85 5.99 10.74 -10.46
C TYR A 85 5.40 11.15 -9.11
N LEU A 86 4.54 10.32 -8.51
CA LEU A 86 3.98 10.57 -7.19
C LEU A 86 4.93 10.08 -6.10
N SER A 87 4.85 10.72 -4.92
CA SER A 87 5.46 10.15 -3.73
C SER A 87 4.77 8.81 -3.38
N PRO A 88 5.45 7.88 -2.68
CA PRO A 88 4.84 6.61 -2.26
C PRO A 88 3.51 6.82 -1.52
N GLN A 89 3.45 7.84 -0.66
CA GLN A 89 2.26 8.20 0.08
C GLN A 89 1.12 8.67 -0.85
N ASP A 90 1.43 9.58 -1.77
CA ASP A 90 0.44 10.13 -2.70
C ASP A 90 -0.06 9.06 -3.67
N MET A 91 0.80 8.12 -4.07
CA MET A 91 0.43 7.00 -4.94
C MET A 91 -0.63 6.11 -4.27
N ILE A 92 -0.40 5.70 -3.02
CA ILE A 92 -1.37 4.89 -2.27
C ILE A 92 -2.67 5.67 -2.03
N TRP A 93 -2.56 6.96 -1.67
CA TRP A 93 -3.73 7.79 -1.46
C TRP A 93 -4.57 7.94 -2.74
N PHE A 94 -3.89 8.17 -3.88
CA PHE A 94 -4.50 8.25 -5.19
C PHE A 94 -5.23 6.95 -5.54
N ILE A 95 -4.59 5.79 -5.35
CA ILE A 95 -5.16 4.49 -5.67
C ILE A 95 -6.37 4.17 -4.78
N PHE A 96 -6.29 4.44 -3.48
CA PHE A 96 -7.42 4.25 -2.57
C PHE A 96 -8.62 5.14 -2.91
N THR A 97 -8.35 6.34 -3.45
CA THR A 97 -9.40 7.25 -3.93
C THR A 97 -10.05 6.74 -5.24
N HIS A 98 -9.37 5.93 -6.04
CA HIS A 98 -9.86 5.44 -7.33
C HIS A 98 -10.15 3.92 -7.33
N ARG A 99 -11.37 3.54 -6.95
CA ARG A 99 -11.80 2.12 -6.83
C ARG A 99 -11.45 1.24 -8.02
N LYS A 100 -11.73 1.69 -9.25
CA LYS A 100 -11.51 0.87 -10.45
C LYS A 100 -10.02 0.55 -10.65
N LEU A 101 -9.15 1.52 -10.34
CA LEU A 101 -7.71 1.33 -10.37
C LEU A 101 -7.26 0.40 -9.25
N PHE A 102 -7.75 0.60 -8.03
CA PHE A 102 -7.46 -0.32 -6.93
C PHE A 102 -7.81 -1.77 -7.27
N ALA A 103 -8.99 -1.99 -7.86
CA ALA A 103 -9.43 -3.32 -8.30
C ALA A 103 -8.62 -3.87 -9.49
N SER A 104 -8.05 -3.02 -10.35
CA SER A 104 -7.17 -3.48 -11.43
C SER A 104 -5.78 -3.88 -10.95
N TYR A 105 -5.27 -3.23 -9.91
CA TYR A 105 -4.00 -3.58 -9.28
C TYR A 105 -4.13 -4.77 -8.32
N ILE A 106 -5.24 -4.84 -7.58
CA ILE A 106 -5.50 -5.87 -6.57
C ILE A 106 -6.85 -6.51 -6.87
N ALA A 107 -6.81 -7.71 -7.47
CA ALA A 107 -8.01 -8.46 -7.79
C ALA A 107 -8.85 -8.80 -6.55
N ASN A 108 -8.20 -9.14 -5.42
CA ASN A 108 -8.79 -9.33 -4.10
C ASN A 108 -7.71 -9.22 -3.00
N LEU A 109 -8.09 -8.71 -1.83
CA LEU A 109 -7.23 -8.73 -0.64
C LEU A 109 -7.26 -10.12 0.01
N SER A 110 -6.09 -10.67 0.34
CA SER A 110 -6.04 -11.90 1.15
C SER A 110 -6.59 -11.63 2.56
N SER A 111 -7.11 -12.68 3.21
CA SER A 111 -7.59 -12.59 4.59
C SER A 111 -6.52 -12.08 5.56
N GLU A 112 -5.26 -12.45 5.32
CA GLU A 112 -4.07 -12.02 6.05
C GLU A 112 -3.84 -10.50 5.89
N THR A 113 -3.84 -9.99 4.65
CA THR A 113 -3.68 -8.56 4.39
C THR A 113 -4.82 -7.76 5.01
N VAL A 114 -6.07 -8.26 4.95
CA VAL A 114 -7.20 -7.61 5.64
C VAL A 114 -6.97 -7.54 7.15
N GLN A 115 -6.43 -8.59 7.77
CA GLN A 115 -6.10 -8.55 9.20
C GLN A 115 -4.98 -7.57 9.52
N VAL A 116 -3.95 -7.50 8.68
CA VAL A 116 -2.85 -6.53 8.83
C VAL A 116 -3.40 -5.10 8.78
N LEU A 117 -4.20 -4.77 7.76
CA LEU A 117 -4.83 -3.47 7.60
C LEU A 117 -5.79 -3.15 8.76
N ARG A 118 -6.56 -4.13 9.23
CA ARG A 118 -7.45 -3.98 10.38
C ARG A 118 -6.68 -3.59 11.65
N ARG A 119 -5.56 -4.26 11.92
CA ARG A 119 -4.69 -3.94 13.07
C ARG A 119 -4.09 -2.54 12.94
N ALA A 120 -3.66 -2.16 11.73
CA ALA A 120 -3.14 -0.83 11.46
C ALA A 120 -4.19 0.29 11.56
N CYS A 121 -5.48 -0.05 11.52
CA CYS A 121 -6.58 0.91 11.56
C CYS A 121 -7.09 1.20 12.98
N LEU A 122 -6.77 0.34 13.95
CA LEU A 122 -7.11 0.57 15.35
C LEU A 122 -6.18 1.66 15.92
N PRO A 123 -6.70 2.69 16.60
CA PRO A 123 -5.85 3.55 17.42
C PRO A 123 -5.27 2.73 18.57
N ASP A 124 -4.01 2.97 18.91
CA ASP A 124 -3.41 2.51 20.17
C ASP A 124 -4.19 3.07 21.38
#